data_AF-A0A7K1WAS6-F1
#
_entry.id   AF-A0A7K1WAS6-F1
#
_cell.length_a   1.000
_cell.length_b   1.000
_cell.length_c   1.000
_cell.angle_alpha   90.00
_cell.angle_beta   90.00
_cell.angle_gamma   90.00
#
_symmetry.space_group_name_H-M   'P 1'
#
loop_
_entity.id
_entity.type
_entity.pdbx_description
1 polymer ?
#
loop_
_entity_poly.entity_id
_entity_poly.type
_entity_poly.pdbx_seq_one_letter_code
_entity_poly.pdbx_strand_id
1 'polypeptide(L)'
;MIIYLDQCHWITMAQARVSRNKVQVAEELQAADALWARVEAGLVRLPLSSAHLVETVHAGTKERRRHLAEAMLDAYGGWHMVQPLVVRRHELISALGGGKALGADDVFSSAAGAPLFNYDLMLAQAGRQRGERQDLADTVWRGVWSELLRDETLPADELEATDAVIARWAALHDGLAQYLRENPGDRDLRLVTAAAMVGDIKLDLAQAALTAQISDGG
;
A
#
# COMPACT_ATOMS: atom_id res chain seq x y z
N MET A 1 1.23 15.53 10.46
CA MET A 1 2.14 15.02 9.39
C MET A 1 1.75 13.58 9.08
N ILE A 2 1.81 13.15 7.82
CA ILE A 2 1.54 11.75 7.41
C ILE A 2 2.88 11.09 7.10
N ILE A 3 3.16 9.94 7.71
CA ILE A 3 4.36 9.13 7.44
C ILE A 3 3.91 7.72 7.11
N TYR A 4 4.17 7.28 5.87
CA TYR A 4 3.97 5.88 5.48
C TYR A 4 5.16 5.05 5.95
N LEU A 5 4.89 3.92 6.60
CA LEU A 5 5.90 2.95 7.01
C LEU A 5 5.76 1.71 6.15
N ASP A 6 6.89 1.09 5.82
CA ASP A 6 6.87 -0.27 5.31
C ASP A 6 6.73 -1.29 6.46
N GLN A 7 6.57 -2.56 6.11
CA GLN A 7 6.39 -3.63 7.09
C GLN A 7 7.61 -3.81 8.01
N CYS A 8 8.83 -3.57 7.52
CA CYS A 8 10.01 -3.76 8.34
C CYS A 8 10.05 -2.76 9.50
N HIS A 9 9.68 -1.50 9.24
CA HIS A 9 9.56 -0.48 10.26
C HIS A 9 8.38 -0.73 11.20
N TRP A 10 7.26 -1.27 10.72
CA TRP A 10 6.17 -1.71 11.59
C TRP A 10 6.60 -2.84 12.53
N ILE A 11 7.38 -3.81 12.05
CA ILE A 11 7.95 -4.88 12.88
C ILE A 11 8.82 -4.27 13.99
N THR A 12 9.68 -3.31 13.66
CA THR A 12 10.51 -2.61 14.66
C THR A 12 9.65 -1.85 15.67
N MET A 13 8.62 -1.13 15.23
CA MET A 13 7.69 -0.43 16.12
C MET A 13 6.93 -1.36 17.06
N ALA A 14 6.49 -2.52 16.57
CA ALA A 14 5.82 -3.53 17.39
C ALA A 14 6.80 -4.12 18.42
N GLN A 15 8.01 -4.49 18.00
CA GLN A 15 9.04 -5.04 18.89
C GLN A 15 9.47 -4.03 19.96
N ALA A 16 9.56 -2.74 19.64
CA ALA A 16 9.84 -1.68 20.62
C ALA A 16 8.81 -1.62 21.76
N ARG A 17 7.59 -2.11 21.57
CA ARG A 17 6.57 -2.21 22.62
C ARG A 17 6.59 -3.55 23.37
N VAL A 18 6.63 -4.68 22.66
CA VAL A 18 6.40 -6.00 23.27
C VAL A 18 7.66 -6.84 23.50
N SER A 19 8.79 -6.48 22.87
CA SER A 19 10.02 -7.27 22.90
C SER A 19 11.25 -6.40 22.60
N ARG A 20 11.48 -5.37 23.43
CA ARG A 20 12.53 -4.35 23.23
C ARG A 20 13.92 -4.94 23.00
N ASN A 21 14.22 -6.05 23.67
CA ASN A 21 15.49 -6.77 23.54
C ASN A 21 15.72 -7.39 22.14
N LYS A 22 14.70 -7.47 21.28
CA LYS A 22 14.83 -7.95 19.90
C LYS A 22 15.28 -6.84 18.93
N VAL A 23 15.14 -5.57 19.31
CA VAL A 23 15.66 -4.45 18.52
C VAL A 23 17.13 -4.25 18.93
N GLN A 24 18.04 -4.71 18.06
CA GLN A 24 19.48 -4.72 18.37
C GLN A 24 20.13 -3.34 18.19
N VAL A 25 19.58 -2.51 17.31
CA VAL A 25 20.09 -1.18 17.00
C VAL A 25 19.44 -0.17 17.94
N ALA A 26 20.26 0.47 18.79
CA ALA A 26 19.76 1.41 19.81
C ALA A 26 19.08 2.63 19.17
N GLU A 27 19.61 3.12 18.05
CA GLU A 27 19.03 4.23 17.30
C GLU A 27 17.64 3.89 16.74
N GLU A 28 17.41 2.66 16.26
CA GLU A 28 16.10 2.21 15.77
C GLU A 28 15.08 2.14 16.90
N LEU A 29 15.50 1.65 18.08
CA LEU A 29 14.64 1.62 19.27
C LEU A 29 14.26 3.04 19.70
N GLN A 30 15.23 3.96 19.74
CA GLN A 30 14.99 5.35 20.08
C GLN A 30 14.07 6.04 19.05
N ALA A 31 14.27 5.76 17.76
CA ALA A 31 13.41 6.28 16.70
C ALA A 31 11.98 5.76 16.81
N ALA A 32 11.80 4.46 17.08
CA ALA A 32 10.49 3.85 17.30
C ALA A 32 9.77 4.47 18.51
N ASP A 33 10.47 4.64 19.64
CA ASP A 33 9.91 5.29 20.84
C ASP A 33 9.51 6.75 20.56
N ALA A 34 10.36 7.49 19.85
CA ALA A 34 10.09 8.88 19.49
C ALA A 34 8.94 9.03 18.48
N LEU A 35 8.73 8.02 17.62
CA LEU A 35 7.62 7.97 16.68
C LEU A 35 6.32 7.64 17.42
N TRP A 36 6.34 6.68 18.34
CA TRP A 36 5.19 6.37 19.20
C TRP A 36 4.70 7.59 19.98
N ALA A 37 5.61 8.32 20.63
CA ALA A 37 5.26 9.53 21.38
C ALA A 37 4.59 10.60 20.48
N ARG A 38 5.00 10.71 19.21
CA ARG A 38 4.39 11.65 18.26
C ARG A 38 3.03 11.20 17.76
N VAL A 39 2.83 9.89 17.60
CA VAL A 39 1.52 9.31 17.26
C VAL A 39 0.54 9.51 18.41
N GLU A 40 0.96 9.21 19.64
CA GLU A 40 0.16 9.41 20.86
C GLU A 40 -0.20 10.89 21.08
N ALA A 41 0.71 11.80 20.74
CA ALA A 41 0.46 13.24 20.76
C ALA A 41 -0.38 13.76 19.55
N GLY A 42 -0.77 12.88 18.62
CA GLY A 42 -1.55 13.26 17.42
C GLY A 42 -0.78 14.08 16.38
N LEU A 43 0.55 14.18 16.50
CA LEU A 43 1.41 14.96 15.61
C LEU A 43 1.70 14.22 14.30
N VAL A 44 1.72 12.89 14.36
CA VAL A 44 1.98 11.98 13.24
C VAL A 44 0.80 11.04 13.04
N ARG A 45 0.49 10.78 11.78
CA ARG A 45 -0.48 9.76 11.33
C ARG A 45 0.29 8.69 10.56
N LEU A 46 0.05 7.42 10.92
CA LEU A 46 0.71 6.26 10.31
C LEU A 46 -0.33 5.42 9.55
N PRO A 47 -0.55 5.73 8.26
CA PRO A 47 -1.58 5.07 7.52
C PRO A 47 -1.25 3.61 7.20
N LEU A 48 -2.29 2.76 7.18
CA LEU A 48 -2.21 1.38 6.70
C LEU A 48 -2.61 1.29 5.21
N SER A 49 -2.18 0.22 4.54
CA SER A 49 -2.46 -0.05 3.13
C SER A 49 -2.67 -1.54 2.95
N SER A 50 -3.36 -1.96 1.88
CA SER A 50 -3.58 -3.38 1.59
C SER A 50 -2.30 -4.22 1.52
N ALA A 51 -1.14 -3.60 1.23
CA ALA A 51 0.15 -4.29 1.29
C ALA A 51 0.46 -4.82 2.71
N HIS A 52 0.15 -4.05 3.75
CA HIS A 52 0.32 -4.48 5.14
C HIS A 52 -0.51 -5.72 5.49
N LEU A 53 -1.67 -5.92 4.85
CA LEU A 53 -2.45 -7.15 5.01
C LEU A 53 -1.67 -8.34 4.49
N VAL A 54 -1.27 -8.26 3.21
CA VAL A 54 -0.55 -9.33 2.52
C VAL A 54 0.74 -9.66 3.28
N GLU A 55 1.50 -8.65 3.70
CA GLU A 55 2.77 -8.88 4.38
C GLU A 55 2.61 -9.38 5.82
N THR A 56 1.52 -9.01 6.50
CA THR A 56 1.25 -9.49 7.88
C THR A 56 0.83 -10.95 7.90
N VAL A 57 0.10 -11.43 6.89
CA VAL A 57 -0.21 -12.86 6.74
C VAL A 57 1.07 -13.71 6.74
N HIS A 58 2.14 -13.21 6.14
CA HIS A 58 3.43 -13.91 6.06
C HIS A 58 4.35 -13.66 7.28
N ALA A 59 3.95 -12.88 8.28
CA ALA A 59 4.84 -12.37 9.33
C ALA A 59 5.15 -13.36 10.50
N GLY A 60 5.49 -14.61 10.17
CA GLY A 60 6.00 -15.58 11.14
C GLY A 60 4.92 -16.19 12.06
N THR A 61 5.22 -16.34 13.36
CA THR A 61 4.33 -17.04 14.31
C THR A 61 3.03 -16.28 14.59
N LYS A 62 1.97 -16.99 15.02
CA LYS A 62 0.67 -16.40 15.41
C LYS A 62 0.82 -15.25 16.40
N GLU A 63 1.63 -15.45 17.44
CA GLU A 63 1.87 -14.43 18.46
C GLU A 63 2.55 -13.18 17.87
N ARG A 64 3.54 -13.38 16.98
CA ARG A 64 4.23 -12.28 16.30
C ARG A 64 3.27 -11.48 15.43
N ARG A 65 2.42 -12.15 14.66
CA ARG A 65 1.38 -11.50 13.83
C ARG A 65 0.41 -10.70 14.69
N ARG A 66 -0.06 -11.27 15.81
CA ARG A 66 -0.96 -10.57 16.74
C ARG A 66 -0.34 -9.29 17.29
N HIS A 67 0.91 -9.34 17.77
CA HIS A 67 1.57 -8.14 18.31
C HIS A 67 1.82 -7.08 17.23
N LEU A 68 2.12 -7.50 16.00
CA LEU A 68 2.26 -6.58 14.88
C LEU A 68 0.93 -5.91 14.52
N ALA A 69 -0.14 -6.71 14.44
CA ALA A 69 -1.50 -6.25 14.19
C ALA A 69 -1.95 -5.23 15.24
N GLU A 70 -1.74 -5.52 16.52
CA GLU A 70 -2.08 -4.63 17.63
C GLU A 70 -1.32 -3.31 17.54
N ALA A 71 0.00 -3.36 17.29
CA ALA A 71 0.80 -2.15 17.11
C ALA A 71 0.33 -1.30 15.92
N MET A 72 0.01 -1.93 14.79
CA MET A 72 -0.54 -1.24 13.62
C MET A 72 -1.87 -0.56 13.94
N LEU A 73 -2.81 -1.28 14.57
CA LEU A 73 -4.15 -0.77 14.89
C LEU A 73 -4.12 0.37 15.91
N ASP A 74 -3.22 0.29 16.89
CA ASP A 74 -3.02 1.34 17.89
C ASP A 74 -2.54 2.65 17.25
N ALA A 75 -1.66 2.55 16.25
CA ALA A 75 -1.07 3.72 15.59
C ALA A 75 -1.86 4.23 14.36
N TYR A 76 -2.67 3.37 13.74
CA TYR A 76 -3.36 3.61 12.47
C TYR A 76 -4.21 4.88 12.45
N GLY A 77 -4.88 5.18 13.57
CA GLY A 77 -5.66 6.43 13.73
C GLY A 77 -6.75 6.65 12.66
N GLY A 78 -7.19 5.60 11.96
CA GLY A 78 -8.23 5.66 10.92
C GLY A 78 -7.76 6.06 9.53
N TRP A 79 -6.46 6.28 9.32
CA TRP A 79 -5.92 6.74 8.03
C TRP A 79 -5.43 5.57 7.19
N HIS A 80 -5.92 5.43 5.96
CA HIS A 80 -5.48 4.37 5.06
C HIS A 80 -5.11 4.90 3.69
N MET A 81 -4.27 4.14 2.99
CA MET A 81 -3.98 4.38 1.59
C MET A 81 -5.24 4.12 0.75
N VAL A 82 -5.51 5.02 -0.18
CA VAL A 82 -6.48 4.80 -1.25
C VAL A 82 -6.00 3.61 -2.09
N GLN A 83 -6.93 2.89 -2.73
CA GLN A 83 -6.63 1.73 -3.55
C GLN A 83 -5.41 1.96 -4.48
N PRO A 84 -4.35 1.13 -4.42
CA PRO A 84 -3.10 1.39 -5.14
C PRO A 84 -3.25 1.55 -6.65
N LEU A 85 -4.21 0.87 -7.27
CA LEU A 85 -4.50 1.00 -8.71
C LEU A 85 -5.00 2.40 -9.09
N VAL A 86 -5.76 3.05 -8.20
CA VAL A 86 -6.24 4.42 -8.39
C VAL A 86 -5.07 5.40 -8.30
N VAL A 87 -4.19 5.22 -7.31
CA VAL A 87 -2.96 6.03 -7.15
C VAL A 87 -2.08 5.91 -8.40
N ARG A 88 -1.81 4.67 -8.84
CA ARG A 88 -1.03 4.38 -10.06
C ARG A 88 -1.61 5.07 -11.30
N ARG A 89 -2.93 5.03 -11.50
CA ARG A 89 -3.58 5.69 -12.63
C ARG A 89 -3.34 7.21 -12.62
N HIS A 90 -3.43 7.85 -11.46
CA HIS A 90 -3.21 9.28 -11.34
C HIS A 90 -1.75 9.69 -11.53
N GLU A 91 -0.81 8.88 -11.06
CA GLU A 91 0.62 9.07 -11.34
C GLU A 91 0.89 8.99 -12.84
N LEU A 92 0.28 8.03 -13.54
CA LEU A 92 0.37 7.91 -15.01
C LEU A 92 -0.25 9.12 -15.74
N ILE A 93 -1.44 9.57 -15.33
CA ILE A 93 -2.06 10.80 -15.88
C ILE A 93 -1.15 12.01 -15.69
N SER A 94 -0.57 12.16 -14.50
CA SER A 94 0.28 13.30 -14.18
C SER A 94 1.59 13.27 -14.97
N ALA A 95 2.20 12.09 -15.09
CA ALA A 95 3.43 11.90 -15.85
C ALA A 95 3.25 12.16 -17.35
N LEU A 96 2.09 11.78 -17.92
CA LEU A 96 1.82 11.92 -19.36
C LEU A 96 1.23 13.28 -19.74
N GLY A 97 0.25 13.76 -18.96
CA GLY A 97 -0.51 14.98 -19.27
C GLY A 97 -0.07 16.25 -18.56
N GLY A 98 1.01 16.20 -17.77
CA GLY A 98 1.47 17.35 -16.97
C GLY A 98 0.55 17.71 -15.80
N GLY A 99 -0.19 16.72 -15.28
CA GLY A 99 -1.06 16.87 -14.12
C GLY A 99 -0.28 17.13 -12.81
N LYS A 100 -0.99 17.61 -11.78
CA LYS A 100 -0.43 17.83 -10.44
C LYS A 100 0.04 16.50 -9.85
N ALA A 101 1.31 16.41 -9.45
CA ALA A 101 1.84 15.29 -8.67
C ALA A 101 1.03 15.09 -7.39
N LEU A 102 0.73 13.83 -7.06
CA LEU A 102 0.01 13.47 -5.85
C LEU A 102 0.84 13.79 -4.61
N GLY A 103 0.23 14.46 -3.63
CA GLY A 103 0.77 14.60 -2.28
C GLY A 103 0.25 13.51 -1.34
N ALA A 104 0.80 13.45 -0.12
CA ALA A 104 0.36 12.48 0.89
C ALA A 104 -1.15 12.58 1.20
N ASP A 105 -1.70 13.80 1.25
CA ASP A 105 -3.13 14.01 1.50
C ASP A 105 -4.03 13.60 0.31
N ASP A 106 -3.44 13.41 -0.88
CA ASP A 106 -4.14 12.90 -2.07
C ASP A 106 -4.18 11.35 -2.08
N VAL A 107 -3.22 10.71 -1.39
CA VAL A 107 -2.99 9.24 -1.35
C VAL A 107 -3.58 8.59 -0.09
N PHE A 108 -3.61 9.32 1.03
CA PHE A 108 -4.07 8.79 2.31
C PHE A 108 -5.33 9.50 2.78
N SER A 109 -6.31 8.72 3.21
CA SER A 109 -7.65 9.20 3.56
C SER A 109 -8.23 8.45 4.75
N SER A 110 -9.20 9.06 5.40
CA SER A 110 -10.05 8.41 6.40
C SER A 110 -11.43 8.03 5.83
N ALA A 111 -11.61 8.12 4.51
CA ALA A 111 -12.91 7.94 3.88
C ALA A 111 -13.33 6.46 3.90
N ALA A 112 -14.59 6.20 4.27
CA ALA A 112 -15.13 4.85 4.45
C ALA A 112 -14.96 3.89 3.25
N GLY A 113 -14.78 4.39 2.03
CA GLY A 113 -14.63 3.55 0.83
C GLY A 113 -13.24 3.55 0.19
N ALA A 114 -12.29 4.34 0.70
CA ALA A 114 -11.02 4.58 0.00
C ALA A 114 -10.12 3.35 -0.24
N PRO A 115 -10.07 2.30 0.61
CA PRO A 115 -9.19 1.15 0.36
C PRO A 115 -9.77 0.10 -0.60
N LEU A 116 -11.10 0.07 -0.83
CA LEU A 116 -11.78 -1.02 -1.54
C LEU A 116 -12.48 -0.61 -2.85
N PHE A 117 -12.71 0.68 -3.07
CA PHE A 117 -13.46 1.13 -4.24
C PHE A 117 -12.57 1.89 -5.24
N ASN A 118 -12.71 1.50 -6.51
CA ASN A 118 -12.18 2.21 -7.67
C ASN A 118 -12.97 3.51 -7.86
N TYR A 119 -12.55 4.61 -7.25
CA TYR A 119 -13.09 5.93 -7.54
C TYR A 119 -12.35 6.57 -8.73
N ASP A 120 -13.06 7.39 -9.51
CA ASP A 120 -12.44 8.58 -10.11
C ASP A 120 -12.11 9.51 -8.94
N LEU A 121 -10.83 9.83 -8.75
CA LEU A 121 -10.37 10.79 -7.74
C LEU A 121 -10.92 12.18 -8.09
N MET A 122 -12.18 12.44 -7.73
CA MET A 122 -12.71 13.79 -7.58
C MET A 122 -12.05 14.40 -6.33
N LEU A 123 -10.77 14.73 -6.47
CA LEU A 123 -9.81 15.23 -5.46
C LEU A 123 -10.20 16.57 -4.79
N ALA A 124 -11.46 17.01 -4.90
CA ALA A 124 -11.90 18.31 -4.40
C ALA A 124 -13.17 18.31 -3.53
N GLN A 125 -13.89 17.19 -3.37
CA GLN A 125 -15.22 17.22 -2.73
C GLN A 125 -15.37 16.41 -1.44
N ALA A 126 -14.47 15.47 -1.13
CA ALA A 126 -14.59 14.63 0.06
C ALA A 126 -14.26 15.34 1.39
N GLY A 127 -13.74 16.57 1.36
CA GLY A 127 -13.34 17.33 2.55
C GLY A 127 -14.48 17.87 3.43
N ARG A 128 -15.76 17.60 3.11
CA ARG A 128 -16.91 18.31 3.71
C ARG A 128 -18.03 17.46 4.34
N GLN A 129 -17.79 16.20 4.67
CA GLN A 129 -18.72 15.43 5.53
C GLN A 129 -17.99 14.95 6.80
N ARG A 130 -17.61 15.92 7.63
CA ARG A 130 -16.95 15.74 8.95
C ARG A 130 -17.99 15.45 10.02
N GLY A 131 -17.77 14.41 10.83
CA GLY A 131 -18.56 14.15 12.03
C GLY A 131 -18.86 12.67 12.21
N GLU A 132 -20.04 12.23 11.79
CA GLU A 132 -20.58 10.91 12.17
C GLU A 132 -20.14 9.74 11.26
N ARG A 133 -19.90 9.98 9.96
CA ARG A 133 -19.46 8.91 9.04
C ARG A 133 -18.00 8.51 9.25
N GLN A 134 -17.17 9.39 9.80
CA GLN A 134 -15.77 9.07 10.08
C GLN A 134 -15.65 8.10 11.26
N ASP A 135 -16.49 8.21 12.28
CA ASP A 135 -16.47 7.28 13.42
C ASP A 135 -16.97 5.89 13.03
N LEU A 136 -18.02 5.79 12.20
CA LEU A 136 -18.46 4.51 11.66
C LEU A 136 -17.42 3.92 10.70
N ALA A 137 -16.83 4.73 9.83
CA ALA A 137 -15.77 4.30 8.94
C ALA A 137 -14.55 3.79 9.71
N ASP A 138 -14.11 4.52 10.73
CA ASP A 138 -13.00 4.12 11.59
C ASP A 138 -13.34 2.85 12.36
N THR A 139 -14.56 2.72 12.89
CA THR A 139 -15.01 1.50 13.58
C THR A 139 -15.05 0.29 12.66
N VAL A 140 -15.64 0.44 11.46
CA VAL A 140 -15.70 -0.62 10.44
C VAL A 140 -14.30 -0.98 9.99
N TRP A 141 -13.44 0.01 9.74
CA TRP A 141 -12.07 -0.25 9.32
C TRP A 141 -11.23 -0.89 10.40
N ARG A 142 -11.31 -0.42 11.65
CA ARG A 142 -10.66 -1.09 12.78
C ARG A 142 -11.17 -2.51 12.94
N GLY A 143 -12.47 -2.76 12.72
CA GLY A 143 -13.04 -4.10 12.68
C GLY A 143 -12.45 -4.95 11.57
N VAL A 144 -12.48 -4.49 10.32
CA VAL A 144 -11.92 -5.20 9.16
C VAL A 144 -10.42 -5.43 9.31
N TRP A 145 -9.65 -4.44 9.72
CA TRP A 145 -8.21 -4.58 9.98
C TRP A 145 -7.94 -5.50 11.17
N SER A 146 -8.74 -5.43 12.22
CA SER A 146 -8.64 -6.34 13.37
C SER A 146 -8.92 -7.77 12.95
N GLU A 147 -9.99 -8.03 12.22
CA GLU A 147 -10.28 -9.36 11.69
C GLU A 147 -9.16 -9.78 10.73
N LEU A 148 -8.86 -9.04 9.67
CA LEU A 148 -7.87 -9.47 8.67
C LEU A 148 -6.44 -9.62 9.20
N LEU A 149 -6.02 -8.81 10.17
CA LEU A 149 -4.67 -8.92 10.75
C LEU A 149 -4.58 -9.95 11.88
N ARG A 150 -5.70 -10.28 12.54
CA ARG A 150 -5.74 -11.24 13.66
C ARG A 150 -6.30 -12.60 13.27
N ASP A 151 -7.00 -12.68 12.14
CA ASP A 151 -7.50 -13.94 11.60
C ASP A 151 -6.31 -14.86 11.33
N GLU A 152 -6.56 -16.13 11.61
CA GLU A 152 -5.55 -17.15 11.39
C GLU A 152 -5.34 -17.19 9.88
N THR A 153 -4.12 -16.86 9.46
CA THR A 153 -3.53 -17.11 8.13
C THR A 153 -4.35 -18.10 7.33
N LEU A 154 -4.63 -17.75 6.07
CA LEU A 154 -5.25 -18.63 5.09
C LEU A 154 -4.83 -20.09 5.33
N PRO A 155 -5.77 -21.05 5.29
CA PRO A 155 -5.46 -22.47 5.34
C PRO A 155 -4.21 -22.78 4.50
N ALA A 156 -3.35 -23.69 4.96
CA ALA A 156 -2.02 -23.88 4.37
C ALA A 156 -2.06 -24.10 2.85
N ASP A 157 -3.12 -24.74 2.35
CA ASP A 157 -3.41 -24.97 0.93
C ASP A 157 -3.81 -23.69 0.18
N GLU A 158 -4.60 -22.81 0.78
CA GLU A 158 -4.94 -21.49 0.22
C GLU A 158 -3.74 -20.54 0.21
N LEU A 159 -2.89 -20.61 1.24
CA LEU A 159 -1.62 -19.88 1.29
C LEU A 159 -0.68 -20.35 0.17
N GLU A 160 -0.47 -21.66 0.04
CA GLU A 160 0.37 -22.24 -1.01
C GLU A 160 -0.15 -21.90 -2.42
N ALA A 161 -1.47 -21.93 -2.62
CA ALA A 161 -2.08 -21.52 -3.88
C ALA A 161 -1.85 -20.04 -4.18
N THR A 162 -1.99 -19.17 -3.18
CA THR A 162 -1.73 -17.73 -3.30
C THR A 162 -0.26 -17.46 -3.61
N ASP A 163 0.65 -18.09 -2.86
CA ASP A 163 2.09 -18.01 -3.07
C ASP A 163 2.48 -18.52 -4.46
N ALA A 164 1.86 -19.59 -4.96
CA ALA A 164 2.11 -20.10 -6.30
C ALA A 164 1.63 -19.12 -7.39
N VAL A 165 0.55 -18.38 -7.18
CA VAL A 165 0.10 -17.32 -8.10
C VAL A 165 1.08 -16.15 -8.08
N ILE A 166 1.46 -15.69 -6.89
CA ILE A 166 2.44 -14.60 -6.70
C ILE A 166 3.79 -14.99 -7.31
N ALA A 167 4.30 -16.18 -7.02
CA ALA A 167 5.57 -16.68 -7.52
C ALA A 167 5.56 -16.82 -9.05
N ARG A 168 4.45 -17.27 -9.64
CA ARG A 168 4.31 -17.38 -11.10
C ARG A 168 4.28 -16.00 -11.76
N TRP A 169 3.55 -15.06 -11.18
CA TRP A 169 3.55 -13.67 -11.63
C TRP A 169 4.95 -13.04 -11.49
N ALA A 170 5.61 -13.22 -10.35
CA ALA A 170 6.95 -12.71 -10.10
C ALA A 170 7.99 -13.34 -11.04
N ALA A 171 7.96 -14.65 -11.27
CA ALA A 171 8.86 -15.35 -12.18
C ALA A 171 8.71 -14.88 -13.63
N LEU A 172 7.49 -14.55 -14.06
CA LEU A 172 7.24 -13.99 -15.38
C LEU A 172 7.96 -12.63 -15.56
N HIS A 173 7.99 -11.81 -14.51
CA HIS A 173 8.67 -10.51 -14.53
C HIS A 173 10.18 -10.60 -14.23
N ASP A 174 10.61 -11.54 -13.39
CA ASP A 174 12.02 -11.75 -13.04
C ASP A 174 12.80 -12.36 -14.21
N GLY A 175 12.20 -13.33 -14.93
CA GLY A 175 12.77 -13.86 -16.17
C GLY A 175 12.94 -12.77 -17.24
N LEU A 176 11.98 -11.84 -17.32
CA LEU A 176 12.08 -10.67 -18.20
C LEU A 176 13.19 -9.71 -17.73
N ALA A 177 13.27 -9.43 -16.43
CA ALA A 177 14.27 -8.53 -15.85
C ALA A 177 15.71 -9.07 -15.95
N GLN A 178 15.91 -10.38 -15.73
CA GLN A 178 17.21 -11.04 -15.86
C GLN A 178 17.68 -11.01 -17.31
N TYR A 179 16.79 -11.35 -18.25
CA TYR A 179 17.10 -11.36 -19.67
C TYR A 179 17.41 -9.95 -20.23
N LEU A 180 16.75 -8.91 -19.73
CA LEU A 180 17.06 -7.50 -20.06
C LEU A 180 18.45 -7.07 -19.58
N ARG A 181 18.88 -7.57 -18.42
CA ARG A 181 20.21 -7.30 -17.84
C ARG A 181 21.31 -7.90 -18.73
N GLU A 182 21.02 -9.05 -19.32
CA GLU A 182 21.93 -9.79 -20.19
C GLU A 182 21.94 -9.24 -21.64
N ASN A 183 20.89 -8.54 -22.07
CA ASN A 183 20.71 -8.09 -23.47
C ASN A 183 20.32 -6.59 -23.59
N PRO A 184 21.16 -5.64 -23.11
CA PRO A 184 20.79 -4.22 -22.96
C PRO A 184 20.59 -3.45 -24.28
N GLY A 185 21.02 -4.00 -25.43
CA GLY A 185 21.03 -3.33 -26.74
C GLY A 185 19.88 -3.70 -27.69
N ASP A 186 19.01 -4.65 -27.30
CA ASP A 186 17.99 -5.18 -28.22
C ASP A 186 16.72 -4.30 -28.25
N ARG A 187 16.46 -3.68 -29.40
CA ARG A 187 15.36 -2.72 -29.63
C ARG A 187 13.98 -3.40 -29.63
N ASP A 188 13.88 -4.58 -30.23
CA ASP A 188 12.61 -5.32 -30.32
C ASP A 188 12.20 -5.86 -28.94
N LEU A 189 13.19 -6.12 -28.09
CA LEU A 189 12.99 -6.56 -26.72
C LEU A 189 12.48 -5.46 -25.78
N ARG A 190 12.92 -4.21 -25.97
CA ARG A 190 12.34 -3.04 -25.27
C ARG A 190 10.88 -2.83 -25.66
N LEU A 191 10.54 -3.09 -26.92
CA LEU A 191 9.17 -3.06 -27.42
C LEU A 191 8.30 -4.18 -26.84
N VAL A 192 8.83 -5.41 -26.68
CA VAL A 192 8.11 -6.52 -26.03
C VAL A 192 7.93 -6.27 -24.53
N THR A 193 8.94 -5.73 -23.84
CA THR A 193 8.86 -5.34 -22.42
C THR A 193 7.86 -4.21 -22.23
N ALA A 194 7.94 -3.17 -23.06
CA ALA A 194 6.96 -2.12 -23.09
C ALA A 194 5.56 -2.67 -23.42
N ALA A 195 5.42 -3.62 -24.35
CA ALA A 195 4.13 -4.23 -24.68
C ALA A 195 3.56 -5.11 -23.56
N ALA A 196 4.41 -5.81 -22.79
CA ALA A 196 3.98 -6.59 -21.62
C ALA A 196 3.54 -5.68 -20.47
N MET A 197 4.33 -4.64 -20.16
CA MET A 197 3.94 -3.62 -19.18
C MET A 197 2.70 -2.86 -19.62
N VAL A 198 2.65 -2.40 -20.88
CA VAL A 198 1.49 -1.76 -21.51
C VAL A 198 0.31 -2.70 -21.54
N GLY A 199 0.49 -4.01 -21.68
CA GLY A 199 -0.57 -5.01 -21.62
C GLY A 199 -1.20 -5.09 -20.22
N ASP A 200 -0.37 -5.11 -19.18
CA ASP A 200 -0.80 -5.10 -17.77
C ASP A 200 -1.52 -3.81 -17.38
N ILE A 201 -1.01 -2.66 -17.83
CA ILE A 201 -1.56 -1.34 -17.50
C ILE A 201 -2.42 -0.75 -18.63
N LYS A 202 -2.84 -1.55 -19.62
CA LYS A 202 -3.40 -1.08 -20.90
C LYS A 202 -4.59 -0.16 -20.72
N LEU A 203 -5.49 -0.54 -19.82
CA LEU A 203 -6.69 0.22 -19.53
C LEU A 203 -6.36 1.53 -18.80
N ASP A 204 -5.40 1.51 -17.87
CA ASP A 204 -4.95 2.70 -17.15
C ASP A 204 -4.20 3.67 -18.07
N LEU A 205 -3.37 3.18 -18.98
CA LEU A 205 -2.68 3.99 -20.00
C LEU A 205 -3.65 4.59 -21.01
N ALA A 206 -4.61 3.81 -21.52
CA ALA A 206 -5.61 4.30 -22.46
C ALA A 206 -6.46 5.41 -21.81
N GLN A 207 -6.87 5.22 -20.56
CA GLN A 207 -7.62 6.22 -19.81
C GLN A 207 -6.76 7.46 -19.50
N ALA A 208 -5.48 7.28 -19.19
CA ALA A 208 -4.55 8.39 -18.96
C ALA A 208 -4.30 9.22 -20.23
N ALA A 209 -4.07 8.56 -21.37
CA ALA A 209 -3.85 9.21 -22.66
C ALA A 209 -5.09 9.96 -23.17
N LEU A 210 -6.29 9.39 -22.96
CA LEU A 210 -7.57 10.06 -23.24
C LEU A 210 -7.73 11.33 -22.40
N THR A 211 -7.45 11.23 -21.10
CA THR A 211 -7.57 12.36 -20.15
C THR A 211 -6.55 13.47 -20.46
N ALA A 212 -5.34 13.09 -20.87
CA ALA A 212 -4.28 14.00 -21.26
C ALA A 212 -4.43 14.59 -22.68
N GLN A 213 -5.47 14.21 -23.43
CA GLN A 213 -5.68 14.61 -24.84
C GLN A 213 -4.51 14.26 -25.76
N ILE A 214 -3.76 13.20 -25.44
CA ILE A 214 -2.63 12.70 -26.25
C ILE A 214 -3.12 11.75 -27.35
N SER A 215 -4.37 11.29 -27.23
CA SER A 215 -5.04 10.36 -28.14
C SER A 215 -6.33 10.98 -28.64
N ASP A 216 -6.47 11.16 -29.95
CA ASP A 216 -7.78 11.38 -30.57
C ASP A 216 -8.53 10.05 -30.53
N GLY A 217 -9.71 10.04 -29.89
CA GLY A 217 -10.54 8.84 -29.77
C GLY A 217 -10.83 8.23 -31.14
N GLY A 218 -10.33 7.01 -31.35
CA GLY A 218 -10.66 6.13 -32.48
C GLY A 218 -11.17 4.80 -31.98
#